data_AF-A0A430B3L9-F1
#
_entry.id   AF-A0A430B3L9-F1
#
_cell.length_a   1.000
_cell.length_b   1.000
_cell.length_c   1.000
_cell.angle_alpha   90.00
_cell.angle_beta   90.00
_cell.angle_gamma   90.00
#
_symmetry.space_group_name_H-M   'P 1'
#
loop_
_entity.id
_entity.type
_entity.pdbx_description
1 polymer ?
#
loop_
_entity_poly.entity_id
_entity_poly.type
_entity_poly.pdbx_seq_one_letter_code
_entity_poly.pdbx_strand_id
1 'polypeptide(L)'
;MFLFCGRRSDRFKLLYWDGDGWLQSTSLEGARTTGIFLGIIRTAKANQLDPGKYLTFLFERLPNLEVLTADALDQCLPWAEEVQQLCRATYTFDKQ
;
A
#
# COMPACT_ATOMS: atom_id res chain seq x y z
N MET A 1 9.94 8.00 -7.89
CA MET A 1 10.69 6.93 -7.20
C MET A 1 12.14 7.07 -7.62
N PHE A 2 13.03 7.52 -6.73
CA PHE A 2 14.46 7.54 -7.01
C PHE A 2 15.13 6.42 -6.22
N LEU A 3 15.71 5.45 -6.92
CA LEU A 3 16.50 4.39 -6.33
C LEU A 3 17.96 4.83 -6.34
N PHE A 4 18.50 5.19 -5.18
CA PHE A 4 19.92 5.49 -5.05
C PHE A 4 20.66 4.22 -4.61
N CYS A 5 21.54 3.71 -5.49
CA CYS A 5 22.55 2.73 -5.13
C CYS A 5 23.77 3.50 -4.58
N GLY A 6 23.99 3.44 -3.26
CA GLY A 6 25.17 4.03 -2.65
C GLY A 6 26.45 3.24 -2.99
N ARG A 7 27.63 3.83 -2.73
CA ARG A 7 28.98 3.29 -2.99
C ARG A 7 29.31 1.94 -2.30
N ARG A 8 28.35 1.37 -1.55
CA ARG A 8 28.42 0.09 -0.83
C ARG A 8 27.13 -0.68 -1.13
N SER A 9 27.25 -1.84 -1.77
CA SER A 9 26.14 -2.58 -2.41
C SER A 9 25.12 -3.19 -1.43
N ASP A 10 25.31 -3.03 -0.13
CA ASP A 10 24.48 -3.61 0.94
C ASP A 10 23.32 -2.70 1.38
N ARG A 11 23.28 -1.43 0.93
CA ARG A 11 22.24 -0.47 1.35
C ARG A 11 21.62 0.25 0.17
N PHE A 12 20.41 -0.19 -0.18
CA PHE A 12 19.53 0.52 -1.10
C PHE A 12 18.73 1.56 -0.32
N LYS A 13 18.78 2.81 -0.77
CA LYS A 13 17.96 3.89 -0.20
C LYS A 13 16.80 4.16 -1.15
N LEU A 14 15.59 3.80 -0.71
CA LEU A 14 14.36 4.18 -1.40
C LEU A 14 13.93 5.55 -0.88
N LEU A 15 13.83 6.53 -1.79
CA LEU A 15 13.29 7.85 -1.49
C LEU A 15 11.97 8.01 -2.25
N TYR A 16 10.88 8.16 -1.49
CA TYR A 16 9.54 8.44 -2.02
C TYR A 16 9.02 9.75 -1.43
N TRP A 17 8.39 10.55 -2.30
CA TRP A 17 7.76 11.83 -1.96
C TRP A 17 6.34 11.83 -2.56
N ASP A 18 5.33 12.08 -1.72
CA ASP A 18 3.89 12.09 -2.08
C ASP A 18 3.20 13.41 -1.71
N GLY A 19 3.96 14.44 -1.33
CA GLY A 19 3.41 15.67 -0.74
C GLY A 19 3.18 15.59 0.79
N ASP A 20 3.02 14.38 1.33
CA ASP A 20 2.74 14.14 2.76
C ASP A 20 3.99 13.79 3.61
N GLY A 21 5.20 13.82 3.02
CA GLY A 21 6.46 13.57 3.72
C GLY A 21 7.43 12.62 3.03
N TRP A 22 8.50 12.24 3.75
CA TRP A 22 9.61 11.40 3.26
C TRP A 22 9.55 9.99 3.87
N LEU A 23 9.43 8.95 3.04
CA LEU A 23 9.65 7.57 3.46
C LEU A 23 11.07 7.15 3.06
N GLN A 24 11.91 6.84 4.05
CA GLN A 24 13.27 6.35 3.85
C GLN A 24 13.37 4.92 4.37
N SER A 25 13.95 4.05 3.54
CA SER A 25 14.40 2.73 3.99
C SER A 25 15.91 2.62 3.88
N THR A 26 16.52 1.96 4.88
CA THR A 26 17.98 1.83 5.02
C THR A 26 18.49 0.43 4.66
N SER A 27 17.59 -0.54 4.47
CA SER A 27 17.90 -1.94 4.13
C SER A 27 17.14 -2.40 2.87
N LEU A 28 17.64 -3.45 2.22
CA LEU A 28 16.97 -4.04 1.05
C LEU A 28 15.57 -4.57 1.41
N GLU A 29 15.45 -5.28 2.53
CA GLU A 29 14.16 -5.79 3.01
C GLU A 29 13.19 -4.66 3.32
N GLY A 30 13.66 -3.61 3.99
CA GLY A 30 12.85 -2.44 4.25
C GLY A 30 12.40 -1.75 2.97
N ALA A 31 13.28 -1.62 1.96
CA ALA A 31 12.92 -1.02 0.68
C ALA A 31 11.86 -1.85 -0.06
N ARG A 32 11.93 -3.19 0.03
CA ARG A 32 10.90 -4.10 -0.53
C ARG A 32 9.57 -3.91 0.19
N THR A 33 9.58 -3.96 1.52
CA THR A 33 8.37 -3.77 2.34
C THR A 33 7.72 -2.42 2.07
N THR A 34 8.51 -1.33 2.05
CA THR A 34 8.02 0.01 1.68
C THR A 34 7.45 0.02 0.26
N GLY A 35 8.08 -0.65 -0.70
CA GLY A 35 7.56 -0.77 -2.06
C GLY A 35 6.18 -1.44 -2.12
N ILE A 36 5.98 -2.51 -1.35
CA ILE A 36 4.69 -3.22 -1.26
C ILE A 36 3.63 -2.31 -0.65
N PHE A 37 3.91 -1.68 0.49
CA PHE A 37 2.97 -0.76 1.15
C PHE A 37 2.57 0.40 0.25
N LEU A 38 3.53 1.03 -0.42
CA LEU A 38 3.27 2.10 -1.37
C LEU A 38 2.42 1.62 -2.55
N GLY A 39 2.66 0.41 -3.04
CA GLY A 39 1.83 -0.22 -4.07
C GLY A 39 0.36 -0.35 -3.64
N ILE A 40 0.13 -0.83 -2.41
CA ILE A 40 -1.22 -0.97 -1.84
C ILE A 40 -1.88 0.40 -1.68
N ILE A 41 -1.18 1.36 -1.06
CA ILE A 41 -1.69 2.73 -0.84
C ILE A 41 -2.04 3.40 -2.17
N ARG A 42 -1.16 3.28 -3.18
CA ARG A 42 -1.39 3.87 -4.50
C ARG A 42 -2.59 3.25 -5.18
N THR A 43 -2.74 1.93 -5.07
CA THR A 43 -3.91 1.22 -5.61
C THR A 43 -5.19 1.65 -4.89
N ALA A 44 -5.16 1.82 -3.57
CA ALA A 44 -6.31 2.31 -2.79
C ALA A 44 -6.74 3.72 -3.24
N LYS A 45 -5.79 4.66 -3.31
CA LYS A 45 -6.04 6.02 -3.79
C LYS A 45 -6.59 6.02 -5.23
N ALA A 46 -6.06 5.18 -6.12
CA ALA A 46 -6.53 5.07 -7.50
C ALA A 46 -7.98 4.56 -7.62
N ASN A 47 -8.44 3.77 -6.64
CA ASN A 47 -9.81 3.25 -6.54
C ASN A 47 -10.72 4.09 -5.62
N GLN A 48 -10.30 5.33 -5.29
CA GLN A 48 -11.02 6.25 -4.41
C GLN A 48 -11.33 5.68 -3.01
N LEU A 49 -10.45 4.80 -2.51
CA LEU A 49 -10.52 4.26 -1.16
C LEU A 49 -9.62 5.05 -0.21
N ASP A 50 -10.07 5.19 1.04
CA ASP A 50 -9.21 5.67 2.12
C ASP A 50 -8.11 4.62 2.41
N PRO A 51 -6.82 4.95 2.28
CA PRO A 51 -5.74 3.99 2.43
C PRO A 51 -5.66 3.42 3.85
N GLY A 52 -5.98 4.21 4.86
CA GLY A 52 -5.97 3.78 6.26
C GLY A 52 -7.01 2.69 6.51
N LYS A 53 -8.27 2.96 6.17
CA LYS A 53 -9.37 1.99 6.26
C LYS A 53 -9.09 0.74 5.44
N TYR A 54 -8.56 0.90 4.22
CA TYR A 54 -8.26 -0.24 3.36
C TYR A 54 -7.15 -1.13 3.94
N LEU A 55 -6.09 -0.55 4.48
CA LEU A 55 -5.03 -1.30 5.15
C LEU A 55 -5.55 -2.02 6.40
N THR A 56 -6.38 -1.36 7.21
CA THR A 56 -7.02 -2.00 8.36
C THR A 56 -7.89 -3.18 7.93
N PHE A 57 -8.74 -2.99 6.91
CA PHE A 57 -9.57 -4.07 6.36
C PHE A 57 -8.73 -5.26 5.89
N LEU A 58 -7.63 -5.02 5.17
CA LEU A 58 -6.73 -6.08 4.72
C LEU A 58 -6.09 -6.82 5.89
N PHE A 59 -5.62 -6.10 6.92
CA PHE A 59 -5.01 -6.71 8.11
C PHE A 59 -6.01 -7.45 8.99
N GLU A 60 -7.29 -7.09 8.96
CA GLU A 60 -8.34 -7.82 9.66
C GLU A 60 -8.79 -9.04 8.87
N ARG A 61 -8.95 -8.94 7.55
CA ARG A 61 -9.48 -10.05 6.72
C ARG A 61 -8.43 -11.10 6.38
N LEU A 62 -7.27 -10.70 5.87
CA LEU A 62 -6.27 -11.64 5.35
C LEU A 62 -5.82 -12.70 6.37
N PRO A 63 -5.49 -12.40 7.63
CA PRO A 63 -5.09 -13.43 8.59
C PRO A 63 -6.27 -14.29 9.08
N ASN A 64 -7.51 -13.84 8.90
CA ASN A 64 -8.72 -14.56 9.30
C ASN A 64 -9.30 -15.45 8.18
N LEU A 65 -8.66 -15.51 7.00
CA LEU A 65 -9.06 -16.43 5.95
C LEU A 65 -8.60 -17.85 6.27
N GLU A 66 -9.54 -18.80 6.32
CA GLU A 66 -9.22 -20.23 6.52
C GLU A 66 -8.32 -20.78 5.41
N VAL A 67 -8.55 -20.35 4.16
CA VAL A 67 -7.75 -20.73 2.99
C VAL A 67 -7.57 -19.53 2.07
N LEU A 68 -6.32 -19.24 1.71
CA LEU A 68 -5.97 -18.18 0.77
C LEU A 68 -6.24 -18.66 -0.67
N THR A 69 -7.50 -18.61 -1.09
CA THR A 69 -7.93 -18.92 -2.46
C THR A 69 -8.02 -17.65 -3.30
N ALA A 70 -7.97 -17.79 -4.63
CA ALA A 70 -8.13 -16.67 -5.56
C ALA A 70 -9.46 -15.93 -5.32
N ASP A 71 -10.54 -16.67 -5.11
CA ASP A 71 -11.89 -16.13 -4.88
C ASP A 71 -11.98 -15.33 -3.55
N ALA A 72 -11.38 -15.86 -2.48
CA ALA A 72 -11.29 -15.15 -1.20
C ALA A 72 -10.43 -13.88 -1.29
N LEU A 73 -9.39 -13.91 -2.13
CA LEU A 73 -8.54 -12.75 -2.38
C LEU A 73 -9.27 -11.70 -3.23
N ASP A 74 -10.05 -12.11 -4.23
CA ASP A 74 -10.83 -11.22 -5.09
C ASP A 74 -11.80 -10.34 -4.27
N GLN A 75 -12.36 -10.88 -3.19
CA GLN A 75 -13.21 -10.13 -2.25
C GLN A 75 -12.46 -9.05 -1.46
N CYS A 76 -11.14 -9.17 -1.34
CA CYS A 76 -10.28 -8.18 -0.66
C CYS A 76 -9.73 -7.11 -1.62
N LEU A 77 -9.95 -7.25 -2.92
CA LEU A 77 -9.44 -6.32 -3.92
C LEU A 77 -10.17 -4.98 -3.88
N PRO A 78 -9.52 -3.90 -4.30
CA PRO A 78 -10.05 -2.55 -4.10
C PRO A 78 -11.30 -2.23 -4.93
N TRP A 79 -11.63 -3.05 -5.93
CA TRP A 79 -12.87 -2.95 -6.70
C TRP A 79 -14.00 -3.83 -6.16
N ALA A 80 -13.76 -4.63 -5.11
CA ALA A 80 -14.79 -5.44 -4.49
C ALA A 80 -15.87 -4.55 -3.85
N GLU A 81 -17.12 -4.99 -3.93
CA GLU A 81 -18.26 -4.18 -3.49
C GLU A 81 -18.23 -3.90 -1.97
N GLU A 82 -17.91 -4.91 -1.15
CA GLU A 82 -17.75 -4.77 0.31
C GLU A 82 -16.67 -3.73 0.64
N VAL A 83 -15.52 -3.81 -0.02
CA VAL A 83 -14.40 -2.87 0.17
C VAL A 83 -14.81 -1.45 -0.22
N GLN A 84 -15.52 -1.30 -1.35
CA GLN A 84 -16.00 -0.01 -1.83
C GLN A 84 -17.03 0.62 -0.90
N GLN A 85 -17.82 -0.18 -0.19
CA GLN A 85 -18.78 0.31 0.80
C GLN A 85 -18.10 0.71 2.11
N LEU A 86 -17.17 -0.10 2.61
CA LEU A 86 -16.52 0.11 3.92
C LEU A 86 -15.40 1.15 3.88
N CYS A 87 -14.59 1.14 2.82
CA CYS A 87 -13.34 1.89 2.74
C CYS A 87 -13.43 3.13 1.85
N ARG A 88 -14.63 3.56 1.42
CA ARG A 88 -14.78 4.73 0.54
C ARG A 88 -14.17 5.98 1.17
N ALA A 89 -13.36 6.70 0.40
CA ALA A 89 -12.82 7.98 0.83
C ALA A 89 -13.94 9.03 0.92
N THR A 90 -13.99 9.75 2.04
CA THR A 90 -14.91 10.89 2.24
C THR A 90 -14.27 12.22 1.90
N TYR A 91 -13.00 12.21 1.48
CA TYR A 91 -12.21 13.37 1.10
C TYR A 91 -11.61 13.15 -0.29
N THR A 92 -11.30 14.24 -0.97
CA THR A 92 -10.55 14.21 -2.24
C THR A 92 -9.06 14.10 -1.96
N PHE A 93 -8.39 13.19 -2.68
CA PHE A 93 -6.93 13.19 -2.74
C PHE A 93 -6.51 14.36 -3.62
N ASP A 94 -6.34 15.54 -3.03
CA ASP A 94 -5.83 16.69 -3.76
C ASP A 94 -4.43 16.35 -4.32
N LYS A 95 -4.32 16.43 -5.64
CA LYS A 95 -3.02 16.33 -6.33
C LYS A 95 -2.30 17.66 -6.09
N GLN A 96 -1.27 17.64 -5.25
CA GLN A 96 -0.21 18.65 -5.34
C GLN A 96 0.76 18.33 -6.48
#